data_AF-A0A6G2L054-F1
#
_entry.id   AF-A0A6G2L054-F1
#
_cell.length_a   1.000
_cell.length_b   1.000
_cell.length_c   1.000
_cell.angle_alpha   90.00
_cell.angle_beta   90.00
_cell.angle_gamma   90.00
#
_symmetry.space_group_name_H-M   'P 1'
#
loop_
_entity.id
_entity.type
_entity.pdbx_description
1 polymer ?
#
loop_
_entity_poly.entity_id
_entity_poly.type
_entity_poly.pdbx_seq_one_letter_code
_entity_poly.pdbx_strand_id
1 'polypeptide(L)'
;MDKQSSTRHDSKKPGGDLSLEEMFEIFPDEDTAREWFEGNIWPDGRRCPRCGYKYTCIAKHLEMPYFCCECKRYFSVKIGTVMEHSKISYRRWAVTTYLLATRPKRISSVQLGRDLGIKQSSAWLLLHKLRESWCTIAGPDLLSGPVETYPDGREKNKHTNKKRRRKKTTVVGITDR
;
A
#
# COMPACT_ATOMS: atom_id res chain seq x y z
N MET A 1 39.61 17.81 6.79
CA MET A 1 39.72 17.15 5.48
C MET A 1 38.34 16.63 5.15
N ASP A 2 37.52 17.60 4.79
CA ASP A 2 36.09 17.57 4.68
C ASP A 2 35.72 16.99 3.32
N LYS A 3 34.91 15.94 3.33
CA LYS A 3 34.18 15.50 2.14
C LYS A 3 32.70 15.65 2.43
N GLN A 4 32.21 16.86 2.13
CA GLN A 4 30.81 17.12 1.85
C GLN A 4 30.42 16.32 0.61
N SER A 5 29.72 15.21 0.79
CA SER A 5 28.97 14.58 -0.30
C SER A 5 27.57 15.17 -0.32
N SER A 6 27.49 16.32 -0.99
CA SER A 6 26.25 16.95 -1.43
C SER A 6 25.51 15.98 -2.36
N THR A 7 24.43 15.37 -1.89
CA THR A 7 23.44 14.75 -2.78
C THR A 7 22.57 15.88 -3.32
N ARG A 8 22.76 16.18 -4.60
CA ARG A 8 21.97 17.16 -5.35
C ARG A 8 20.53 16.67 -5.40
N HIS A 9 19.64 17.32 -4.65
CA HIS A 9 18.23 17.34 -5.00
C HIS A 9 18.07 18.27 -6.20
N ASP A 10 17.91 17.69 -7.39
CA ASP A 10 17.61 18.46 -8.59
C ASP A 10 16.41 17.88 -9.34
N SER A 11 15.54 18.79 -9.76
CA SER A 11 14.55 18.71 -10.83
C SER A 11 13.36 17.75 -10.68
N LYS A 12 12.32 18.31 -10.04
CA LYS A 12 10.91 17.93 -10.17
C LYS A 12 10.52 17.91 -11.67
N LYS A 13 10.32 16.73 -12.27
CA LYS A 13 9.64 16.64 -13.58
C LYS A 13 8.14 16.97 -13.40
N PRO A 14 7.56 17.90 -14.17
CA PRO A 14 6.13 18.14 -14.15
C PRO A 14 5.44 16.99 -14.91
N GLY A 15 4.77 16.09 -14.17
CA GLY A 15 3.95 15.03 -14.76
C GLY A 15 4.65 13.74 -15.17
N GLY A 16 5.86 13.47 -14.64
CA GLY A 16 6.59 12.22 -14.90
C GLY A 16 6.45 11.24 -13.74
N ASP A 17 5.83 10.10 -14.01
CA ASP A 17 5.94 8.90 -13.19
C ASP A 17 7.42 8.58 -12.88
N LEU A 18 7.72 8.28 -11.61
CA LEU A 18 9.03 7.75 -11.22
C LEU A 18 9.33 6.52 -12.08
N SER A 19 10.55 6.35 -12.57
CA SER A 19 10.92 5.14 -13.29
C SER A 19 11.18 3.98 -12.32
N LEU A 20 11.12 2.74 -12.82
CA LEU A 20 11.46 1.56 -12.02
C LEU A 20 12.92 1.59 -11.54
N GLU A 21 13.83 2.12 -12.35
CA GLU A 21 15.26 2.22 -12.01
C GLU A 21 15.48 3.24 -10.90
N GLU A 22 14.89 4.43 -11.02
CA GLU A 22 14.91 5.47 -9.98
C GLU A 22 14.36 4.93 -8.64
N MET A 23 13.33 4.07 -8.68
CA MET A 23 12.78 3.43 -7.49
C MET A 23 13.81 2.53 -6.77
N PHE A 24 14.61 1.77 -7.52
CA PHE A 24 15.65 0.93 -6.93
C PHE A 24 16.84 1.73 -6.42
N GLU A 25 17.12 2.89 -7.03
CA GLU A 25 18.14 3.83 -6.56
C GLU A 25 17.73 4.56 -5.28
N ILE A 26 16.46 4.93 -5.14
CA ILE A 26 15.93 5.55 -3.92
C ILE A 26 15.93 4.54 -2.76
N PHE A 27 15.68 3.26 -3.05
CA PHE A 27 15.58 2.20 -2.05
C PHE A 27 16.57 1.05 -2.32
N PRO A 28 17.88 1.28 -2.10
CA PRO A 28 18.89 0.24 -2.23
C PRO A 28 18.77 -0.78 -1.10
N ASP A 29 18.59 -0.28 0.12
CA ASP A 29 18.57 -1.04 1.37
C ASP A 29 17.23 -0.91 2.12
N GLU A 30 16.98 -1.86 3.02
CA GLU A 30 15.82 -1.81 3.92
C GLU A 30 15.91 -0.67 4.94
N ASP A 31 17.14 -0.25 5.30
CA ASP A 31 17.38 0.88 6.19
C ASP A 31 16.93 2.20 5.57
N THR A 32 17.33 2.48 4.33
CA THR A 32 16.92 3.67 3.57
C THR A 32 15.40 3.73 3.41
N ALA A 33 14.78 2.57 3.10
CA ALA A 33 13.33 2.50 3.00
C ALA A 33 12.63 2.83 4.33
N ARG A 34 13.17 2.36 5.45
CA ARG A 34 12.64 2.69 6.78
C ARG A 34 12.73 4.18 7.05
N GLU A 35 13.89 4.80 6.82
CA GLU A 35 14.10 6.24 7.03
C GLU A 35 13.15 7.08 6.18
N TRP A 36 12.89 6.66 4.94
CA TRP A 36 11.91 7.31 4.08
C TRP A 36 10.49 7.26 4.66
N PHE A 37 10.07 6.09 5.17
CA PHE A 37 8.77 5.98 5.85
C PHE A 37 8.72 6.81 7.14
N GLU A 38 9.81 6.87 7.89
CA GLU A 38 9.91 7.70 9.10
C GLU A 38 9.74 9.18 8.80
N GLY A 39 10.40 9.69 7.77
CA GLY A 39 10.25 11.09 7.35
C GLY A 39 8.83 11.43 6.91
N ASN A 40 8.14 10.49 6.26
CA ASN A 40 6.75 10.69 5.82
C ASN A 40 5.73 10.63 6.96
N ILE A 41 5.93 9.75 7.94
CA ILE A 41 5.00 9.57 9.06
C ILE A 41 5.24 10.62 10.16
N TRP A 42 6.50 10.99 10.38
CA TRP A 42 6.93 11.88 11.45
C TRP A 42 7.81 13.03 10.94
N PRO A 43 7.24 13.99 10.18
CA PRO A 43 7.99 15.13 9.65
C PRO A 43 8.60 16.00 10.75
N ASP A 44 7.87 16.19 11.87
CA ASP A 44 8.32 16.98 13.03
C ASP A 44 9.10 16.17 14.08
N GLY A 45 9.58 14.98 13.70
CA GLY A 45 10.27 14.05 14.59
C GLY A 45 9.38 12.99 15.23
N ARG A 46 10.03 11.89 15.65
CA ARG A 46 9.39 10.65 16.13
C ARG A 46 8.46 10.91 17.30
N ARG A 47 7.24 10.37 17.23
CA ARG A 47 6.26 10.38 18.33
C ARG A 47 5.76 8.97 18.59
N CYS A 48 5.56 8.64 19.86
CA CYS A 48 4.99 7.35 20.21
C CYS A 48 3.55 7.25 19.66
N PRO A 49 3.21 6.23 18.85
CA PRO A 49 1.87 6.09 18.27
C PRO A 49 0.79 5.74 19.30
N ARG A 50 1.17 5.35 20.53
CA ARG A 50 0.24 4.98 21.60
C ARG A 50 -0.11 6.14 22.52
N CYS A 51 0.90 6.86 23.01
CA CYS A 51 0.73 7.95 23.98
C CYS A 51 1.02 9.35 23.43
N GLY A 52 1.53 9.48 22.20
CA GLY A 52 1.86 10.76 21.58
C GLY A 52 3.14 11.43 22.09
N TYR A 53 3.85 10.82 23.03
CA TYR A 53 5.05 11.39 23.63
C TYR A 53 6.20 11.53 22.62
N LYS A 54 6.90 12.67 22.66
CA LYS A 54 7.95 13.05 21.70
C LYS A 54 9.32 12.46 22.02
N TYR A 55 9.65 12.24 23.29
CA TYR A 55 10.97 11.74 23.66
C TYR A 55 10.99 10.21 23.59
N THR A 56 11.73 9.70 22.62
CA THR A 56 11.82 8.27 22.32
C THR A 56 13.29 7.91 22.12
N CYS A 57 13.71 6.76 22.64
CA CYS A 57 15.07 6.25 22.53
C CYS A 57 15.17 5.22 21.40
N ILE A 58 16.36 5.07 20.83
CA ILE A 58 16.68 3.97 19.91
C ILE A 58 17.11 2.76 20.76
N ALA A 59 16.42 1.65 20.59
CA ALA A 59 16.69 0.37 21.24
C ALA A 59 17.41 -0.59 20.28
N LYS A 60 18.18 -1.55 20.82
CA LYS A 60 18.89 -2.58 20.05
C LYS A 60 17.99 -3.69 19.49
N HIS A 61 16.67 -3.48 19.41
CA HIS A 61 15.73 -4.49 18.96
C HIS A 61 15.55 -4.43 17.44
N LEU A 62 15.76 -5.55 16.73
CA LEU A 62 15.76 -5.57 15.25
C LEU A 62 14.40 -5.17 14.64
N GLU A 63 13.29 -5.72 15.12
CA GLU A 63 11.97 -5.46 14.53
C GLU A 63 11.31 -4.15 15.04
N MET A 64 11.74 -3.67 16.21
CA MET A 64 11.08 -2.59 16.97
C MET A 64 12.13 -1.66 17.57
N PRO A 65 12.80 -0.87 16.72
CA PRO A 65 13.99 -0.12 17.11
C PRO A 65 13.70 1.07 18.03
N TYR A 66 12.43 1.43 18.29
CA TYR A 66 12.08 2.58 19.11
C TYR A 66 11.52 2.17 20.46
N PHE A 67 11.94 2.88 21.51
CA PHE A 67 11.43 2.70 22.86
C PHE A 67 10.87 4.02 23.39
N CYS A 68 9.66 3.99 23.94
CA CYS A 68 9.05 5.15 24.57
C CYS A 68 9.32 5.15 26.07
N CYS A 69 9.85 6.26 26.60
CA CYS A 69 10.14 6.40 28.04
C CYS A 69 8.87 6.48 28.91
N GLU A 70 7.79 7.04 28.38
CA GLU A 70 6.53 7.25 29.12
C GLU A 70 5.76 5.93 29.27
N CYS A 71 5.41 5.28 28.16
CA CYS A 71 4.64 4.03 28.18
C CYS A 71 5.50 2.78 28.37
N LYS A 72 6.84 2.92 28.39
CA LYS A 72 7.83 1.83 28.54
C LYS A 72 7.65 0.68 27.56
N ARG A 73 7.21 0.98 26.34
CA ARG A 73 6.96 -0.01 25.28
C ARG A 73 7.83 0.26 24.07
N TYR A 74 8.21 -0.83 23.41
CA TYR A 74 8.84 -0.78 22.10
C TYR A 74 7.79 -0.46 21.03
N PHE A 75 8.23 0.20 19.98
CA PHE A 75 7.44 0.45 18.78
C PHE A 75 8.33 0.52 17.54
N SER A 76 7.70 0.45 16.39
CA SER A 76 8.33 0.67 15.08
C SER A 76 7.45 1.59 14.25
N VAL A 77 7.99 2.03 13.13
CA VAL A 77 7.29 2.80 12.08
C VAL A 77 5.99 2.11 11.63
N LYS A 78 5.92 0.79 11.77
CA LYS A 78 4.74 0.01 11.37
C LYS A 78 3.53 0.22 12.30
N ILE A 79 3.74 0.56 13.56
CA ILE A 79 2.64 0.65 14.54
C ILE A 79 1.76 1.87 14.23
N GLY A 80 0.45 1.66 14.13
CA GLY A 80 -0.50 2.71 13.76
C GLY A 80 -0.52 3.05 12.26
N THR A 81 0.08 2.19 11.42
CA THR A 81 0.09 2.37 9.96
C THR A 81 -0.48 1.14 9.25
N VAL A 82 -0.69 1.25 7.93
CA VAL A 82 -1.10 0.12 7.08
C VAL A 82 -0.18 -1.09 7.21
N MET A 83 1.09 -0.87 7.55
CA MET A 83 2.12 -1.90 7.69
C MET A 83 2.06 -2.67 9.02
N GLU A 84 1.14 -2.30 9.92
CA GLU A 84 1.05 -2.92 11.25
C GLU A 84 0.81 -4.45 11.14
N HIS A 85 1.38 -5.19 12.09
CA HIS A 85 1.36 -6.66 12.14
C HIS A 85 1.90 -7.39 10.89
N SER A 86 2.60 -6.70 9.98
CA SER A 86 3.22 -7.32 8.80
C SER A 86 4.70 -7.61 9.00
N LYS A 87 5.12 -8.85 8.72
CA LYS A 87 6.54 -9.25 8.65
C LYS A 87 7.20 -8.91 7.30
N ILE A 88 6.50 -8.14 6.47
CA ILE A 88 6.95 -7.77 5.13
C ILE A 88 7.94 -6.61 5.25
N SER A 89 8.95 -6.62 4.39
CA SER A 89 10.04 -5.65 4.39
C SER A 89 9.57 -4.29 3.89
N TYR A 90 10.21 -3.20 4.31
CA TYR A 90 9.81 -1.83 3.96
C TYR A 90 9.98 -1.60 2.46
N ARG A 91 11.05 -2.16 1.87
CA ARG A 91 11.28 -2.06 0.42
C ARG A 91 10.13 -2.67 -0.39
N ARG A 92 9.61 -3.82 0.02
CA ARG A 92 8.46 -4.46 -0.65
C ARG A 92 7.19 -3.61 -0.56
N TRP A 93 6.96 -2.94 0.56
CA TRP A 93 5.85 -1.99 0.70
C TRP A 93 6.01 -0.80 -0.25
N ALA A 94 7.21 -0.22 -0.34
CA ALA A 94 7.49 0.88 -1.24
C ALA A 94 7.28 0.47 -2.71
N VAL A 95 7.88 -0.65 -3.14
CA VAL A 95 7.73 -1.17 -4.52
C VAL A 95 6.28 -1.49 -4.85
N THR A 96 5.54 -2.13 -3.93
CA THR A 96 4.12 -2.43 -4.17
C THR A 96 3.30 -1.15 -4.33
N THR A 97 3.57 -0.13 -3.50
CA THR A 97 2.88 1.16 -3.56
C THR A 97 3.16 1.86 -4.89
N TYR A 98 4.43 1.87 -5.31
CA TYR A 98 4.83 2.39 -6.62
C TYR A 98 4.11 1.66 -7.76
N LEU A 99 4.14 0.33 -7.79
CA LEU A 99 3.49 -0.47 -8.84
C LEU A 99 1.98 -0.23 -8.92
N LEU A 100 1.31 -0.04 -7.79
CA LEU A 100 -0.11 0.26 -7.79
C LEU A 100 -0.43 1.69 -8.23
N ALA A 101 0.49 2.64 -8.02
CA ALA A 101 0.32 4.03 -8.42
C ALA A 101 0.59 4.25 -9.91
N THR A 102 1.56 3.54 -10.49
CA THR A 102 1.97 3.73 -11.90
C THR A 102 1.19 2.89 -12.88
N ARG A 103 0.66 1.72 -12.48
CA ARG A 103 -0.05 0.84 -13.42
C ARG A 103 -1.49 1.31 -13.63
N PRO A 104 -1.93 1.49 -14.89
CA PRO A 104 -3.31 1.88 -15.20
C PRO A 104 -4.32 0.76 -14.89
N LYS A 105 -3.87 -0.50 -14.86
CA LYS A 105 -4.71 -1.67 -14.59
C LYS A 105 -4.42 -2.23 -13.20
N ARG A 106 -5.48 -2.68 -12.52
CA ARG A 106 -5.37 -3.32 -11.20
C ARG A 106 -4.50 -4.59 -11.28
N ILE A 107 -3.52 -4.66 -10.38
CA ILE A 107 -2.62 -5.81 -10.25
C ILE A 107 -3.30 -6.94 -9.48
N SER A 108 -3.17 -8.19 -9.96
CA SER A 108 -3.65 -9.37 -9.23
C SER A 108 -2.63 -9.81 -8.16
N SER A 109 -3.09 -10.43 -7.07
CA SER A 109 -2.19 -10.94 -6.02
C SER A 109 -1.21 -11.99 -6.54
N VAL A 110 -1.61 -12.75 -7.56
CA VAL A 110 -0.76 -13.77 -8.19
C VAL A 110 0.37 -13.10 -8.98
N GLN A 111 0.05 -12.05 -9.75
CA GLN A 111 1.05 -11.31 -10.50
C GLN A 111 2.03 -10.61 -9.55
N LEU A 112 1.53 -9.94 -8.51
CA LEU A 112 2.38 -9.26 -7.54
C LEU A 112 3.31 -10.24 -6.81
N GLY A 113 2.82 -11.45 -6.49
CA GLY A 113 3.64 -12.50 -5.89
C GLY A 113 4.81 -12.93 -6.78
N ARG A 114 4.58 -13.00 -8.11
CA ARG A 114 5.63 -13.29 -9.10
C ARG A 114 6.62 -12.14 -9.24
N ASP A 115 6.12 -10.91 -9.35
CA ASP A 115 6.94 -9.70 -9.52
C ASP A 115 7.87 -9.46 -8.31
N LEU A 116 7.41 -9.76 -7.08
CA LEU A 116 8.19 -9.57 -5.85
C LEU A 116 8.91 -10.82 -5.32
N GLY A 117 8.67 -11.99 -5.93
CA GLY A 117 9.20 -13.27 -5.45
C GLY A 117 8.69 -13.66 -4.05
N ILE A 118 7.43 -13.36 -3.73
CA ILE A 118 6.80 -13.68 -2.43
C ILE A 118 5.64 -14.66 -2.59
N LYS A 119 5.26 -15.29 -1.47
CA LYS A 119 4.04 -16.12 -1.41
C LYS A 119 2.82 -15.28 -1.80
N GLN A 120 1.91 -15.88 -2.57
CA GLN A 120 0.68 -15.23 -3.01
C GLN A 120 -0.16 -14.69 -1.84
N SER A 121 -0.19 -15.38 -0.70
CA SER A 121 -0.91 -14.93 0.49
C SER A 121 -0.36 -13.63 1.08
N SER A 122 0.97 -13.45 1.08
CA SER A 122 1.62 -12.20 1.50
C SER A 122 1.35 -11.06 0.51
N ALA A 123 1.38 -11.36 -0.79
CA ALA A 123 1.04 -10.40 -1.83
C ALA A 123 -0.44 -9.97 -1.73
N TRP A 124 -1.34 -10.91 -1.43
CA TRP A 124 -2.75 -10.63 -1.18
C TRP A 124 -2.94 -9.69 0.02
N LEU A 125 -2.26 -9.97 1.14
CA LEU A 125 -2.31 -9.11 2.33
C LEU A 125 -1.84 -7.68 2.05
N LEU A 126 -0.73 -7.52 1.30
CA LEU A 126 -0.22 -6.21 0.86
C LEU A 126 -1.27 -5.44 0.07
N LEU A 127 -1.81 -6.06 -0.97
CA LEU A 127 -2.79 -5.44 -1.85
C LEU A 127 -4.05 -5.02 -1.10
N HIS A 128 -4.53 -5.88 -0.19
CA HIS A 128 -5.73 -5.58 0.59
C HIS A 128 -5.51 -4.37 1.50
N LYS A 129 -4.41 -4.35 2.26
CA LYS A 129 -4.09 -3.23 3.17
C LYS A 129 -3.91 -1.91 2.42
N LEU A 130 -3.20 -1.92 1.29
CA LEU A 130 -3.03 -0.70 0.48
C LEU A 130 -4.35 -0.21 -0.10
N ARG A 131 -5.17 -1.10 -0.66
CA ARG A 131 -6.46 -0.72 -1.25
C ARG A 131 -7.44 -0.22 -0.20
N GLU A 132 -7.50 -0.87 0.96
CA GLU A 132 -8.33 -0.42 2.08
C GLU A 132 -7.92 0.98 2.56
N SER A 133 -6.62 1.24 2.64
CA SER A 133 -6.11 2.57 2.99
C SER A 133 -6.51 3.62 1.95
N TRP A 134 -6.46 3.29 0.66
CA TRP A 134 -6.83 4.21 -0.41
C TRP A 134 -8.33 4.46 -0.48
N CYS A 135 -9.17 3.44 -0.29
CA CYS A 135 -10.62 3.61 -0.22
C CYS A 135 -11.02 4.52 0.96
N THR A 136 -10.29 4.43 2.07
CA THR A 136 -10.54 5.30 3.23
C THR A 136 -10.20 6.76 2.91
N ILE A 137 -9.14 6.99 2.13
CA ILE A 137 -8.68 8.35 1.75
C ILE A 137 -9.53 8.96 0.63
N ALA A 138 -9.88 8.17 -0.39
CA ALA A 138 -10.63 8.63 -1.56
C ALA A 138 -12.15 8.79 -1.30
N GLY A 139 -12.64 8.34 -0.14
CA GLY A 139 -14.07 8.20 0.14
C GLY A 139 -14.68 7.01 -0.61
N PRO A 140 -15.94 6.62 -0.31
CA PRO A 140 -16.64 5.63 -1.10
C PRO A 140 -16.77 6.22 -2.51
N ASP A 141 -16.04 5.63 -3.45
CA ASP A 141 -16.15 5.90 -4.88
C ASP A 141 -17.59 5.53 -5.27
N LEU A 142 -18.49 6.51 -5.15
CA LEU A 142 -19.86 6.40 -5.61
C LEU A 142 -19.72 6.23 -7.12
N LEU A 143 -19.99 5.00 -7.59
CA LEU A 143 -20.01 4.61 -8.98
C LEU A 143 -20.86 5.61 -9.79
N SER A 144 -20.23 6.67 -10.29
CA SER A 144 -20.86 7.72 -11.07
C SER A 144 -20.43 7.53 -12.51
N GLY A 145 -21.05 6.54 -13.16
CA GLY A 145 -20.85 6.23 -14.56
C GLY A 145 -22.07 5.49 -15.11
N PRO A 146 -22.33 5.56 -16.42
CA PRO A 146 -23.42 4.81 -17.03
C PRO A 146 -23.16 3.31 -16.85
N VAL A 147 -23.96 2.69 -15.99
CA VAL A 147 -23.91 1.25 -15.74
C VAL A 147 -24.56 0.53 -16.93
N GLU A 148 -23.73 -0.03 -17.82
CA GLU A 148 -24.22 -0.88 -18.90
C GLU A 148 -24.72 -2.21 -18.34
N THR A 149 -25.99 -2.45 -18.59
CA THR A 149 -26.73 -3.58 -18.02
C THR A 149 -26.86 -4.67 -19.08
N TYR A 150 -26.03 -5.72 -19.02
CA TYR A 150 -26.02 -6.79 -20.01
C TYR A 150 -26.97 -7.94 -19.60
N PRO A 151 -28.06 -8.22 -20.36
CA PRO A 151 -28.95 -9.32 -20.06
C PRO A 151 -28.38 -10.63 -20.62
N ASP A 152 -27.39 -11.23 -19.95
CA ASP A 152 -26.77 -12.49 -20.41
C ASP A 152 -26.67 -13.61 -19.36
N GLY A 153 -27.17 -13.40 -18.13
CA GLY A 153 -27.23 -14.46 -17.13
C GLY A 153 -28.33 -15.49 -17.48
N ARG A 154 -28.01 -16.79 -17.55
CA ARG A 154 -29.05 -17.82 -17.68
C ARG A 154 -29.71 -18.09 -16.33
N GLU A 155 -31.04 -17.95 -16.26
CA GLU A 155 -31.84 -18.14 -15.04
C GLU A 155 -31.62 -19.53 -14.39
N LYS A 156 -31.21 -20.52 -15.19
CA LYS A 156 -30.92 -21.89 -14.77
C LYS A 156 -29.81 -21.98 -13.71
N ASN A 157 -28.86 -21.04 -13.71
CA ASN A 157 -27.70 -21.02 -12.81
C ASN A 157 -27.99 -20.38 -11.44
N LYS A 158 -29.20 -19.86 -11.20
CA LYS A 158 -29.60 -19.41 -9.86
C LYS A 158 -30.02 -20.58 -8.97
N HIS A 159 -29.76 -20.45 -7.67
CA HIS A 159 -30.38 -21.32 -6.65
C HIS A 159 -31.90 -21.29 -6.78
N THR A 160 -32.56 -22.43 -6.53
CA THR A 160 -34.00 -22.67 -6.75
C THR A 160 -34.89 -21.56 -6.21
N ASN A 161 -34.61 -21.07 -5.00
CA ASN A 161 -35.40 -20.02 -4.34
C ASN A 161 -35.18 -18.59 -4.91
N LYS A 162 -34.17 -18.37 -5.76
CA LYS A 162 -33.89 -17.07 -6.41
C LYS A 162 -34.31 -17.04 -7.89
N LYS A 163 -34.81 -18.15 -8.43
CA LYS A 163 -35.26 -18.24 -9.83
C LYS A 163 -36.54 -17.43 -10.01
N ARG A 164 -36.54 -16.50 -10.95
CA ARG A 164 -37.75 -15.78 -11.38
C ARG A 164 -38.28 -16.41 -12.66
N ARG A 165 -39.54 -16.14 -13.02
CA ARG A 165 -40.15 -16.58 -14.30
C ARG A 165 -39.61 -15.83 -15.53
N ARG A 166 -38.40 -15.28 -15.49
CA ARG A 166 -37.75 -14.59 -16.63
C ARG A 166 -36.71 -15.53 -17.27
N LYS A 167 -36.53 -15.43 -18.60
CA LYS A 167 -35.58 -16.28 -19.35
C LYS A 167 -34.11 -15.90 -19.09
N LYS A 168 -33.84 -14.64 -18.76
CA LYS A 168 -32.51 -14.09 -18.57
C LYS A 168 -32.42 -13.26 -17.28
N THR A 169 -31.32 -13.43 -16.58
CA THR A 169 -30.85 -12.67 -15.43
C THR A 169 -29.93 -11.56 -15.93
N THR A 170 -30.14 -10.36 -15.40
CA THR A 170 -29.29 -9.20 -15.65
C THR A 170 -27.94 -9.37 -14.98
N VAL A 171 -26.86 -9.21 -15.75
CA VAL A 171 -25.48 -9.13 -15.25
C VAL A 171 -25.03 -7.70 -15.43
N VAL A 172 -24.50 -7.11 -14.37
CA VAL A 172 -23.99 -5.73 -14.38
C VAL A 172 -22.49 -5.79 -14.62
N GLY A 173 -22.02 -5.09 -15.65
CA GLY A 173 -20.60 -4.92 -15.97
C GLY A 173 -20.21 -3.45 -15.96
N ILE A 174 -18.95 -3.16 -15.64
CA ILE A 174 -18.37 -1.82 -15.76
C ILE A 174 -17.41 -1.87 -16.95
N THR A 175 -17.62 -0.97 -17.91
CA THR A 175 -16.73 -0.77 -19.06
C THR A 175 -15.89 0.48 -18.78
N ASP A 176 -14.60 0.33 -18.47
CA ASP A 176 -13.64 1.44 -18.51
C ASP A 176 -13.37 1.79 -19.98
N ARG A 177 -13.51 3.08 -20.34
CA ARG A 177 -13.27 3.59 -21.70
C ARG A 177 -11.92 4.27 -21.80
#